data_AF-A0A7Y5XVT0-F1
#
_entry.id   AF-A0A7Y5XVT0-F1
#
_cell.length_a   1.000
_cell.length_b   1.000
_cell.length_c   1.000
_cell.angle_alpha   90.00
_cell.angle_beta   90.00
_cell.angle_gamma   90.00
#
_symmetry.space_group_name_H-M   'P 1'
#
loop_
_entity.id
_entity.type
_entity.pdbx_description
1 polymer ?
#
loop_
_entity_poly.entity_id
_entity_poly.type
_entity_poly.pdbx_seq_one_letter_code
_entity_poly.pdbx_strand_id
1 'polypeptide(L)'
;ARRGLDDPRVLAAGPGRLCQALGITREHAGLPLDRPPFELATPEEPVDVVAGTRIGISVAAEQPWRYAEAGSRWLSRPLRSPATVPPRARP
;
A
#
# COMPACT_ATOMS: atom_id res chain seq x y z
N ALA A 1 -17.77 4.16 24.69
CA ALA A 1 -17.42 5.03 23.55
C ALA A 1 -15.93 4.86 23.22
N ARG A 2 -15.60 4.18 22.11
CA ARG A 2 -14.20 3.88 21.71
C ARG A 2 -13.60 5.10 21.00
N ARG A 3 -13.03 6.04 21.76
CA ARG A 3 -12.30 7.20 21.22
C ARG A 3 -11.18 6.74 20.28
N GLY A 4 -11.17 7.25 19.05
CA GLY A 4 -10.07 7.07 18.07
C GLY A 4 -10.37 6.22 16.83
N LEU A 5 -11.58 5.67 16.69
CA LEU A 5 -12.02 4.95 15.47
C LEU A 5 -12.63 5.89 14.41
N ASP A 6 -12.95 7.14 14.77
CA ASP A 6 -13.63 8.09 13.88
C ASP A 6 -12.67 8.83 12.94
N ASP A 7 -11.36 8.61 13.07
CA ASP A 7 -10.38 9.18 12.12
C ASP A 7 -10.31 8.30 10.87
N PRO A 8 -10.76 8.78 9.70
CA PRO A 8 -10.73 8.00 8.46
C PRO A 8 -9.33 7.53 8.08
N ARG A 9 -8.28 8.22 8.54
CA ARG A 9 -6.88 7.83 8.30
C ARG A 9 -6.55 6.47 8.90
N VAL A 10 -7.27 6.03 9.95
CA VAL A 10 -7.01 4.76 10.61
C VAL A 10 -7.52 3.58 9.79
N LEU A 11 -8.57 3.76 8.98
CA LEU A 11 -9.26 2.68 8.26
C LEU A 11 -8.30 1.81 7.44
N ALA A 12 -7.41 2.42 6.67
CA ALA A 12 -6.43 1.73 5.83
C ALA A 12 -4.97 2.04 6.22
N ALA A 13 -4.71 2.38 7.49
CA ALA A 13 -3.36 2.69 8.00
C ALA A 13 -2.46 1.45 8.18
N GLY A 14 -2.37 0.60 7.15
CA GLY A 14 -1.54 -0.59 7.10
C GLY A 14 -2.29 -1.80 6.53
N PRO A 15 -1.56 -2.86 6.15
CA PRO A 15 -2.13 -4.01 5.46
C PRO A 15 -3.21 -4.72 6.29
N GLY A 16 -2.98 -4.92 7.60
CA GLY A 16 -3.98 -5.55 8.46
C GLY A 16 -5.25 -4.71 8.66
N ARG A 17 -5.12 -3.38 8.78
CA ARG A 17 -6.27 -2.48 8.91
C ARG A 17 -7.06 -2.37 7.62
N LEU A 18 -6.38 -2.31 6.47
CA LEU A 18 -7.01 -2.39 5.16
C LEU A 18 -7.86 -3.66 5.03
N CYS A 19 -7.30 -4.83 5.38
CA CYS A 19 -8.06 -6.07 5.36
C CYS A 19 -9.30 -6.01 6.26
N GLN A 20 -9.17 -5.48 7.48
CA GLN A 20 -10.30 -5.32 8.39
C GLN A 20 -11.38 -4.38 7.84
N ALA A 21 -11.00 -3.25 7.27
CA ALA A 21 -11.93 -2.26 6.73
C ALA A 21 -12.70 -2.78 5.52
N LEU A 22 -12.07 -3.63 4.70
CA LEU A 22 -12.67 -4.23 3.51
C LEU A 22 -13.30 -5.61 3.75
N GLY A 23 -13.27 -6.14 4.98
CA GLY A 23 -13.79 -7.48 5.28
C GLY A 23 -12.97 -8.63 4.69
N ILE A 24 -11.69 -8.41 4.37
CA ILE A 24 -10.79 -9.44 3.82
C ILE A 24 -10.35 -10.40 4.92
N THR A 25 -10.72 -11.66 4.76
CA THR A 25 -10.39 -12.78 5.65
C THR A 25 -9.54 -13.83 4.94
N ARG A 26 -9.13 -14.88 5.66
CA ARG A 26 -8.39 -16.02 5.07
C ARG A 26 -9.19 -16.79 4.02
N GLU A 27 -10.52 -16.71 4.04
CA GLU A 27 -11.40 -17.37 3.05
C GLU A 27 -11.17 -16.85 1.63
N HIS A 28 -10.59 -15.65 1.52
CA HIS A 28 -10.27 -15.04 0.24
C HIS A 28 -8.93 -15.49 -0.33
N ALA A 29 -8.14 -16.30 0.40
CA ALA A 29 -6.84 -16.76 -0.06
C ALA A 29 -6.98 -17.65 -1.30
N GLY A 30 -6.20 -17.36 -2.35
CA GLY A 30 -6.20 -18.11 -3.61
C GLY A 30 -7.36 -17.76 -4.56
N LEU A 31 -8.27 -16.87 -4.17
CA LEU A 31 -9.30 -16.39 -5.07
C LEU A 31 -8.71 -15.50 -6.19
N PRO A 32 -9.29 -15.57 -7.39
CA PRO A 32 -8.89 -14.73 -8.52
C PRO A 32 -9.28 -13.26 -8.27
N LEU A 33 -8.38 -12.33 -8.62
CA LEU A 33 -8.59 -10.88 -8.42
C LEU A 33 -9.36 -10.18 -9.57
N ASP A 34 -9.60 -10.89 -10.68
CA ASP A 34 -10.19 -10.36 -11.91
C ASP A 34 -11.70 -10.66 -12.04
N ARG A 35 -12.33 -11.17 -10.99
CA ARG A 35 -13.75 -11.53 -10.94
C ARG A 35 -14.28 -11.51 -9.50
N PRO A 36 -15.61 -11.55 -9.29
CA PRO A 36 -16.20 -11.55 -7.96
C PRO A 36 -15.57 -12.59 -7.01
N PRO A 37 -15.36 -12.24 -5.73
CA PRO A 37 -15.86 -11.04 -5.05
C PRO A 37 -14.98 -9.79 -5.24
N PHE A 38 -13.93 -9.85 -6.07
CA PHE A 38 -13.01 -8.73 -6.28
C PHE A 38 -13.27 -7.96 -7.56
N GLU A 39 -12.89 -6.69 -7.52
CA GLU A 39 -12.81 -5.82 -8.68
C GLU A 39 -11.57 -4.93 -8.51
N LEU A 40 -10.78 -4.80 -9.58
CA LEU A 40 -9.63 -3.91 -9.64
C LEU A 40 -9.89 -2.86 -10.72
N ALA A 41 -10.13 -1.63 -10.29
CA ALA A 41 -10.29 -0.49 -11.18
C ALA A 41 -8.92 0.17 -11.47
N THR A 42 -8.75 0.63 -12.71
CA THR A 42 -7.61 1.50 -13.05
C THR A 42 -7.90 2.92 -12.57
N PRO A 43 -6.87 3.68 -12.15
CA PRO A 43 -7.08 5.07 -11.75
C PRO A 43 -7.51 5.91 -12.96
N GLU A 44 -8.38 6.89 -12.73
CA GLU A 44 -8.85 7.82 -13.78
C GLU A 44 -7.72 8.73 -14.30
N GLU A 45 -6.78 9.06 -13.41
CA GLU A 45 -5.64 9.93 -13.71
C GLU A 45 -4.32 9.24 -13.34
N PRO A 46 -3.22 9.52 -14.06
CA PRO A 46 -1.90 9.03 -13.67
C PRO A 46 -1.45 9.66 -12.34
N VAL A 47 -0.76 8.87 -11.52
CA VAL A 47 -0.19 9.33 -10.25
C VAL A 47 1.33 9.29 -10.29
N ASP A 48 1.96 10.28 -9.64
CA ASP A 48 3.40 10.27 -9.43
C ASP A 48 3.78 9.19 -8.42
N VAL A 49 4.58 8.21 -8.86
CA VAL A 49 5.00 7.08 -8.02
C VAL A 49 6.39 7.32 -7.47
N VAL A 50 6.51 7.27 -6.15
CA VAL A 50 7.78 7.27 -5.41
C VAL A 50 8.08 5.88 -4.87
N ALA A 51 9.37 5.56 -4.75
CA ALA A 51 9.87 4.28 -4.27
C ALA A 51 10.69 4.45 -2.98
N GLY A 52 10.64 3.46 -2.10
CA GLY A 52 11.39 3.43 -0.85
C GLY A 52 11.53 2.03 -0.27
N THR A 53 12.11 1.93 0.92
CA THR A 53 12.36 0.65 1.58
C THR A 53 11.08 0.04 2.15
N ARG A 54 11.01 -1.29 2.14
CA ARG A 54 9.89 -2.07 2.69
C ARG A 54 9.91 -2.04 4.23
N ILE A 55 8.75 -2.25 4.83
CA ILE A 55 8.59 -2.21 6.29
C ILE A 55 8.60 -3.65 6.84
N GLY A 56 9.33 -3.87 7.94
CA GLY A 56 9.19 -5.10 8.74
C GLY A 56 9.85 -6.33 8.14
N ILE A 57 10.89 -6.14 7.33
CA ILE A 57 11.68 -7.23 6.73
C ILE A 57 13.16 -7.10 7.12
N SER A 58 13.86 -8.23 7.21
CA SER A 58 15.30 -8.29 7.46
C SER A 58 16.11 -8.54 6.18
N VAL A 59 15.52 -9.24 5.21
CA VAL A 59 16.18 -9.63 3.96
C VAL A 59 15.90 -8.59 2.87
N ALA A 60 16.95 -8.12 2.19
CA ALA A 60 16.84 -7.10 1.14
C ALA A 60 16.07 -5.84 1.63
N ALA A 61 16.35 -5.43 2.87
CA ALA A 61 15.70 -4.30 3.54
C ALA A 61 16.00 -2.97 2.85
N GLU A 62 17.19 -2.81 2.28
CA GLU A 62 17.63 -1.59 1.59
C GLU A 62 17.06 -1.43 0.17
N GLN A 63 16.38 -2.45 -0.36
CA GLN A 63 15.86 -2.38 -1.73
C GLN A 63 14.62 -1.48 -1.82
N PRO A 64 14.52 -0.59 -2.83
CA PRO A 64 13.40 0.35 -3.03
C PRO A 64 12.12 -0.33 -3.55
N TRP A 65 11.71 -1.47 -2.98
CA TRP A 65 10.57 -2.25 -3.46
C TRP A 65 9.27 -1.94 -2.73
N ARG A 66 9.16 -0.73 -2.18
CA ARG A 66 7.90 -0.19 -1.65
C ARG A 66 7.53 1.04 -2.45
N TYR A 67 6.38 0.99 -3.11
CA TYR A 67 5.90 2.05 -3.99
C TYR A 67 4.72 2.78 -3.34
N ALA A 68 4.60 4.08 -3.59
CA ALA A 68 3.48 4.90 -3.14
C ALA A 68 3.24 6.10 -4.06
N GLU A 69 2.05 6.69 -3.95
CA GLU A 69 1.75 8.01 -4.50
C GLU A 69 2.56 9.10 -3.78
N ALA A 70 3.18 9.98 -4.55
CA ALA A 70 3.94 11.13 -4.05
C ALA A 70 3.04 12.08 -3.24
N GLY A 71 3.50 12.50 -2.06
CA GLY A 71 2.75 13.42 -1.20
C GLY A 71 1.52 12.83 -0.50
N SER A 72 1.23 11.54 -0.69
CA SER A 72 0.05 10.91 -0.10
C SER A 72 0.09 10.89 1.43
N ARG A 73 -0.95 11.46 2.05
CA ARG A 73 -1.09 11.51 3.52
C ARG A 73 -1.62 10.21 4.15
N TRP A 74 -1.93 9.21 3.31
CA TRP A 74 -2.60 7.98 3.70
C TRP A 74 -1.65 6.80 3.93
N LEU A 75 -0.34 7.02 3.81
CA LEU A 75 0.66 5.99 4.02
C LEU A 75 0.71 5.53 5.47
N SER A 76 0.73 4.22 5.67
CA SER A 76 0.85 3.60 7.00
C SER A 76 2.14 3.97 7.74
N ARG A 77 3.23 4.20 6.99
CA ARG A 77 4.46 4.84 7.46
C ARG A 77 5.05 5.72 6.34
N PRO A 78 5.76 6.81 6.66
CA PRO A 78 6.53 7.55 5.66
C PRO A 78 7.43 6.63 4.83
N LEU A 79 7.61 6.96 3.55
CA LEU A 79 8.62 6.29 2.74
C LEU A 79 10.01 6.71 3.22
N ARG A 80 10.89 5.73 3.33
CA ARG A 80 12.32 5.98 3.47
C ARG A 80 12.92 5.69 2.11
N SER A 81 13.47 6.70 1.46
CA SER A 81 14.22 6.46 0.23
C SER A 81 15.53 5.76 0.61
N PRO A 82 15.93 4.67 -0.08
CA PRO A 82 17.34 4.33 -0.09
C PRO A 82 18.10 5.47 -0.77
N ALA A 83 19.42 5.58 -0.52
CA ALA A 83 20.27 6.51 -1.26
C ALA A 83 19.97 6.37 -2.78
N THR A 84 19.74 7.50 -3.44
CA THR A 84 19.12 7.64 -4.76
C THR A 84 19.59 6.60 -5.79
N VAL A 85 18.66 5.75 -6.27
CA VAL A 85 18.83 4.98 -7.51
C VAL A 85 17.87 5.58 -8.54
N PRO A 86 18.36 6.04 -9.72
CA PRO A 86 17.50 6.68 -10.71
C PRO A 86 16.41 5.73 -11.22
N PRO A 87 15.23 6.27 -11.61
CA PRO A 87 14.16 5.44 -12.15
C PRO A 87 14.63 4.73 -13.42
N ARG A 88 14.38 3.42 -13.50
CA ARG A 88 14.53 2.68 -14.76
C ARG A 88 13.47 3.17 -15.74
N ALA A 89 13.89 3.56 -16.93
CA ALA A 89 12.99 3.85 -18.04
C ALA A 89 12.11 2.63 -18.31
N ARG A 90 10.81 2.88 -18.55
CA ARG A 90 9.92 1.87 -19.11
C ARG A 90 10.34 1.57 -20.56
N PRO A 91 10.23 0.31 -21.04
CA PRO A 91 10.48 -0.01 -22.44
C PRO A 91 9.48 0.69 -23.37
#